data_AF-A0A7I7QH88-F1
#
_entry.id   AF-A0A7I7QH88-F1
#
_cell.length_a   1.000
_cell.length_b   1.000
_cell.length_c   1.000
_cell.angle_alpha   90.00
_cell.angle_beta   90.00
_cell.angle_gamma   90.00
#
_symmetry.space_group_name_H-M   'P 1'
#
loop_
_entity.id
_entity.type
_entity.pdbx_description
1 polymer ?
#
loop_
_entity_poly.entity_id
_entity_poly.type
_entity_poly.pdbx_seq_one_letter_code
_entity_poly.pdbx_strand_id
1 'polypeptide(L)'
;MALLGRLLRGVRAGAQRGPLSGSGFDAAHSITVTSTAFADGAAMPSSSAGKGVGDNTSPPLRWEGLPPATRQTVLIIDDVDVPLPRPLLHTVAVIDPTVDRVAAGGLQPGTAGIRFVRADLGHRCYAGPRPIPGHGLHHYRFHVFAIEVAIPAEVSSAKALLAAMTGHVLARGTLTGTYER
;
A
#
# COMPACT_ATOMS: atom_id res chain seq x y z
N MET A 1 0.80 24.16 -14.30
CA MET A 1 0.56 22.78 -13.80
C MET A 1 -0.65 22.67 -12.87
N ALA A 2 -0.88 23.60 -11.92
CA ALA A 2 -2.03 23.54 -11.02
C ALA A 2 -3.42 23.62 -11.70
N LEU A 3 -3.51 24.19 -12.91
CA LEU A 3 -4.76 24.27 -13.68
C LEU A 3 -5.33 22.89 -14.01
N LEU A 4 -4.46 21.95 -14.43
CA LEU A 4 -4.88 20.59 -14.75
C LEU A 4 -5.41 19.86 -13.51
N GLY A 5 -4.70 19.94 -12.37
CA GLY A 5 -5.18 19.33 -11.12
C GLY A 5 -6.51 19.92 -10.67
N ARG A 6 -6.70 21.24 -10.77
CA ARG A 6 -7.98 21.88 -10.43
C ARG A 6 -9.13 21.40 -11.30
N LEU A 7 -8.90 21.21 -12.61
CA LEU A 7 -9.90 20.64 -13.52
C LEU A 7 -10.25 19.19 -13.17
N LEU A 8 -9.29 18.43 -12.67
CA LEU A 8 -9.47 17.02 -12.32
C LEU A 8 -9.97 16.79 -10.89
N ARG A 9 -10.07 17.80 -10.02
CA ARG A 9 -10.36 17.66 -8.57
C ARG A 9 -11.57 16.77 -8.21
N GLY A 10 -12.59 16.74 -9.08
CA GLY A 10 -13.80 15.92 -8.90
C GLY A 10 -13.68 14.48 -9.45
N VAL A 11 -12.59 14.16 -10.15
CA VAL A 11 -12.32 12.85 -10.75
C VAL A 11 -11.46 12.04 -9.78
N ARG A 12 -12.09 11.08 -9.11
CA ARG A 12 -11.41 10.18 -8.16
C ARG A 12 -11.74 8.75 -8.52
N ALA A 13 -10.73 7.89 -8.44
CA ALA A 13 -10.92 6.47 -8.69
C ALA A 13 -11.95 5.85 -7.73
N GLY A 14 -11.84 6.18 -6.44
CA GLY A 14 -12.68 5.70 -5.36
C GLY A 14 -12.32 4.28 -4.92
N ALA A 15 -12.36 4.05 -3.60
CA ALA A 15 -12.01 2.76 -2.99
C ALA A 15 -12.84 1.58 -3.54
N GLN A 16 -14.11 1.82 -3.89
CA GLN A 16 -15.05 0.80 -4.37
C GLN A 16 -14.64 0.21 -5.73
N ARG A 17 -13.84 0.93 -6.53
CA ARG A 17 -13.32 0.47 -7.82
C ARG A 17 -11.94 -0.18 -7.71
N GLY A 18 -11.43 -0.32 -6.49
CA GLY A 18 -10.13 -0.93 -6.21
C GLY A 18 -10.15 -2.44 -6.38
N PRO A 19 -9.01 -3.06 -6.70
CA PRO A 19 -8.92 -4.52 -6.70
C PRO A 19 -9.15 -5.14 -5.31
N LEU A 20 -8.99 -4.34 -4.24
CA LEU A 20 -9.16 -4.76 -2.85
C LEU A 20 -10.61 -4.60 -2.31
N SER A 21 -11.56 -4.12 -3.13
CA SER A 21 -12.95 -3.89 -2.69
C SER A 21 -13.84 -5.14 -2.78
N GLY A 22 -13.37 -6.20 -3.44
CA GLY A 22 -14.12 -7.45 -3.57
C GLY A 22 -14.05 -8.33 -2.33
N SER A 23 -15.06 -9.17 -2.15
CA SER A 23 -15.18 -10.06 -0.99
C SER A 23 -14.10 -11.13 -0.88
N GLY A 24 -13.31 -11.32 -1.94
CA GLY A 24 -12.13 -12.20 -1.93
C GLY A 24 -11.04 -11.82 -0.91
N PHE A 25 -11.11 -10.60 -0.35
CA PHE A 25 -10.19 -10.08 0.66
C PHE A 25 -10.92 -9.68 1.96
N ASP A 26 -12.18 -10.12 2.12
CA ASP A 26 -12.92 -9.89 3.36
C ASP A 26 -12.36 -10.77 4.47
N ALA A 27 -11.98 -10.12 5.56
CA ALA A 27 -11.44 -10.76 6.75
C ALA A 27 -11.62 -9.82 7.95
N ALA A 28 -11.44 -10.35 9.16
CA ALA A 28 -11.49 -9.54 10.36
C ALA A 28 -10.45 -8.41 10.31
N HIS A 29 -10.87 -7.20 10.66
CA HIS A 29 -9.99 -6.03 10.80
C HIS A 29 -9.27 -6.04 12.15
N SER A 30 -8.51 -7.10 12.44
CA SER A 30 -7.84 -7.30 13.72
C SER A 30 -6.35 -7.00 13.70
N ILE A 31 -5.76 -6.74 12.52
CA ILE A 31 -4.36 -6.32 12.44
C ILE A 31 -4.28 -4.82 12.68
N THR A 32 -3.49 -4.41 13.68
CA THR A 32 -3.21 -3.00 13.94
C THR A 32 -2.00 -2.58 13.12
N VAL A 33 -2.14 -1.57 12.27
CA VAL A 33 -1.04 -1.02 11.46
C VAL A 33 -0.74 0.40 11.92
N THR A 34 0.52 0.71 12.20
CA THR A 34 0.94 2.00 12.74
C THR A 34 2.21 2.51 12.07
N SER A 35 2.43 3.82 12.19
CA SER A 35 3.67 4.49 11.85
C SER A 35 4.01 5.49 12.95
N THR A 36 5.30 5.65 13.26
CA THR A 36 5.77 6.74 14.12
C THR A 36 5.91 8.06 13.35
N ALA A 37 5.78 8.05 12.02
CA ALA A 37 5.93 9.25 11.19
C ALA A 37 4.62 10.01 10.97
N PHE A 38 3.46 9.35 11.10
CA PHE A 38 2.14 9.96 10.95
C PHE A 38 1.07 9.09 11.63
N ALA A 39 0.00 9.73 12.12
CA ALA A 39 -1.19 9.04 12.63
C ALA A 39 -2.14 8.65 11.49
N ASP A 40 -3.09 7.75 11.75
CA ASP A 40 -4.10 7.39 10.75
C ASP A 40 -4.92 8.61 10.30
N GLY A 41 -5.06 8.76 8.99
CA GLY A 41 -5.66 9.93 8.32
C GLY A 41 -4.78 11.19 8.26
N ALA A 42 -3.63 11.21 8.94
CA ALA A 42 -2.78 12.39 9.01
C ALA A 42 -1.87 12.55 7.79
N ALA A 43 -1.30 13.75 7.63
CA ALA A 43 -0.36 14.06 6.56
C ALA A 43 0.93 13.24 6.72
N MET A 44 1.37 12.63 5.61
CA MET A 44 2.66 11.95 5.53
C MET A 44 3.81 12.97 5.46
N PRO A 45 5.01 12.65 5.98
CA PRO A 45 6.16 13.54 5.87
C PRO A 45 6.56 13.76 4.41
N SER A 46 7.09 14.94 4.10
CA SER A 46 7.55 15.30 2.75
C SER A 46 8.63 14.35 2.21
N SER A 47 9.49 13.81 3.07
CA SER A 47 10.50 12.81 2.70
C SER A 47 9.90 11.52 2.14
N SER A 48 8.64 11.21 2.49
CA SER A 48 7.92 10.05 1.95
C SER A 48 7.31 10.27 0.58
N ALA A 49 7.22 11.52 0.10
CA ALA A 49 6.75 11.81 -1.25
C ALA A 49 7.70 11.28 -2.31
N GLY A 50 7.19 10.93 -3.49
CA GLY A 50 7.97 10.31 -4.55
C GLY A 50 9.02 11.23 -5.16
N LYS A 51 9.99 10.64 -5.89
CA LYS A 51 11.13 11.37 -6.47
C LYS A 51 10.70 12.58 -7.29
N GLY A 52 11.35 13.72 -7.08
CA GLY A 52 11.00 15.01 -7.68
C GLY A 52 9.84 15.75 -6.99
N VAL A 53 9.30 15.18 -5.90
CA VAL A 53 8.41 15.84 -4.93
C VAL A 53 9.03 15.79 -3.54
N GLY A 54 9.59 14.63 -3.18
CA GLY A 54 10.39 14.41 -1.97
C GLY A 54 11.44 13.33 -2.20
N ASP A 55 11.90 12.71 -1.11
CA ASP A 55 13.05 11.80 -1.09
C ASP A 55 12.69 10.35 -1.48
N ASN A 56 11.41 10.03 -1.60
CA ASN A 56 10.87 8.69 -1.83
C ASN A 56 11.31 7.68 -0.74
N THR A 57 11.37 8.14 0.51
CA THR A 57 11.69 7.32 1.68
C THR A 57 10.41 6.74 2.27
N SER A 58 10.23 5.42 2.23
CA SER A 58 9.04 4.81 2.85
C SER A 58 8.94 5.18 4.33
N PRO A 59 7.75 5.48 4.86
CA PRO A 59 7.60 5.71 6.29
C PRO A 59 7.94 4.43 7.08
N PRO A 60 8.37 4.55 8.34
CA PRO A 60 8.47 3.38 9.21
C PRO A 60 7.07 2.81 9.43
N LEU A 61 6.93 1.49 9.35
CA LEU A 61 5.65 0.80 9.56
C LEU A 61 5.84 -0.28 10.62
N ARG A 62 4.80 -0.50 11.42
CA ARG A 62 4.69 -1.65 12.31
C ARG A 62 3.30 -2.23 12.24
N TRP A 63 3.19 -3.54 12.30
CA TRP A 63 1.92 -4.23 12.40
C TRP A 63 1.91 -5.26 13.53
N GLU A 64 0.74 -5.43 14.13
CA GLU A 64 0.52 -6.32 15.26
C GLU A 64 -0.79 -7.07 15.09
N GLY A 65 -0.93 -8.20 15.79
CA GLY A 65 -2.17 -8.99 15.76
C GLY A 65 -2.26 -9.94 14.57
N LEU A 66 -1.13 -10.38 14.00
CA LEU A 66 -1.13 -11.46 13.02
C LEU A 66 -1.67 -12.75 13.66
N PRO A 67 -2.70 -13.40 13.08
CA PRO A 67 -3.19 -14.69 13.57
C PRO A 67 -2.08 -15.75 13.57
N PRO A 68 -2.08 -16.72 14.51
CA PRO A 68 -1.04 -17.77 14.57
C PRO A 68 -0.93 -18.62 13.30
N ALA A 69 -2.01 -18.75 12.52
CA ALA A 69 -2.03 -19.49 11.26
C ALA A 69 -1.40 -18.73 10.06
N THR A 70 -0.91 -17.51 10.27
CA THR A 70 -0.29 -16.69 9.21
C THR A 70 0.96 -17.38 8.66
N ARG A 71 0.93 -17.69 7.36
CA ARG A 71 2.09 -18.23 6.63
C ARG A 71 2.89 -17.14 5.93
N GLN A 72 2.22 -16.09 5.47
CA GLN A 72 2.84 -14.92 4.88
C GLN A 72 2.03 -13.66 5.17
N THR A 73 2.71 -12.52 5.19
CA THR A 73 2.10 -11.20 5.28
C THR A 73 2.17 -10.53 3.91
N VAL A 74 1.11 -9.86 3.48
CA VAL A 74 1.13 -9.05 2.25
C VAL A 74 0.91 -7.59 2.58
N LEU A 75 1.80 -6.74 2.10
CA LEU A 75 1.68 -5.28 2.17
C LEU A 75 1.29 -4.73 0.79
N ILE A 76 0.20 -3.97 0.74
CA ILE A 76 -0.23 -3.25 -0.46
C ILE A 76 -0.44 -1.79 -0.10
N ILE A 77 0.17 -0.88 -0.87
CA ILE A 77 -0.08 0.56 -0.78
C ILE A 77 -0.88 0.98 -2.00
N ASP A 78 -2.05 1.59 -1.81
CA ASP A 78 -2.86 2.12 -2.90
C ASP A 78 -3.29 3.58 -2.73
N ASP A 79 -3.50 4.25 -3.86
CA ASP A 79 -4.03 5.61 -3.95
C ASP A 79 -5.44 5.54 -4.56
N VAL A 80 -6.43 5.84 -3.73
CA VAL A 80 -7.86 5.80 -4.12
C VAL A 80 -8.36 7.10 -4.73
N ASP A 81 -7.56 8.15 -4.67
CA ASP A 81 -7.91 9.49 -5.11
C ASP A 81 -7.30 9.86 -6.45
N VAL A 82 -6.40 9.02 -6.97
CA VAL A 82 -5.84 9.18 -8.31
C VAL A 82 -6.96 9.42 -9.36
N PRO A 83 -6.79 10.38 -10.29
CA PRO A 83 -7.78 10.66 -11.33
C PRO A 83 -7.70 9.64 -12.47
N LEU A 84 -7.86 8.36 -12.13
CA LEU A 84 -7.89 7.22 -13.05
C LEU A 84 -9.18 6.41 -12.82
N PRO A 85 -9.56 5.51 -13.75
CA PRO A 85 -10.77 4.70 -13.60
C PRO A 85 -10.79 3.78 -12.36
N ARG A 86 -9.62 3.43 -11.83
CA ARG A 86 -9.43 2.57 -10.65
C ARG A 86 -8.26 3.05 -9.79
N PRO A 87 -8.24 2.72 -8.48
CA PRO A 87 -7.11 2.99 -7.60
C PRO A 87 -5.80 2.43 -8.15
N LEU A 88 -4.71 3.14 -7.84
CA LEU A 88 -3.37 2.80 -8.29
C LEU A 88 -2.64 2.05 -7.18
N LEU A 89 -2.11 0.87 -7.47
CA LEU A 89 -1.23 0.15 -6.55
C LEU A 89 0.19 0.70 -6.67
N HIS A 90 0.64 1.40 -5.63
CA HIS A 90 1.96 2.01 -5.55
C HIS A 90 3.05 1.01 -5.17
N THR A 91 2.75 0.11 -4.24
CA THR A 91 3.73 -0.83 -3.69
C THR A 91 3.02 -2.12 -3.33
N VAL A 92 3.66 -3.24 -3.66
CA VAL A 92 3.14 -4.58 -3.39
C VAL A 92 4.30 -5.44 -2.92
N ALA A 93 4.18 -6.03 -1.73
CA ALA A 93 5.22 -6.87 -1.14
C ALA A 93 4.63 -8.09 -0.45
N VAL A 94 5.33 -9.21 -0.57
CA VAL A 94 5.13 -10.42 0.22
C VAL A 94 6.23 -10.43 1.28
N ILE A 95 5.84 -10.66 2.53
CA ILE A 95 6.67 -10.47 3.71
C ILE A 95 6.62 -11.74 4.56
N ASP A 96 7.77 -12.17 5.06
CA ASP A 96 7.88 -13.29 5.98
C ASP A 96 7.04 -13.03 7.24
N PRO A 97 6.34 -14.03 7.79
CA PRO A 97 5.39 -13.83 8.89
C PRO A 97 6.07 -13.39 10.20
N THR A 98 7.38 -13.57 10.31
CA THR A 98 8.19 -13.15 11.47
C THR A 98 8.56 -11.66 11.43
N VAL A 99 8.42 -11.01 10.28
CA VAL A 99 8.66 -9.56 10.15
C VAL A 99 7.40 -8.83 10.60
N ASP A 100 7.53 -8.02 11.65
CA ASP A 100 6.43 -7.22 12.24
C ASP A 100 6.56 -5.71 11.95
N ARG A 101 7.66 -5.30 11.31
CA ARG A 101 7.98 -3.89 11.09
C ARG A 101 8.91 -3.67 9.90
N VAL A 102 8.88 -2.45 9.40
CA VAL A 102 9.82 -1.93 8.41
C VAL A 102 10.34 -0.58 8.91
N ALA A 103 11.66 -0.39 8.90
CA ALA A 103 12.26 0.90 9.23
C ALA A 103 11.96 1.95 8.13
N ALA A 104 12.18 3.23 8.43
CA ALA A 104 12.12 4.27 7.40
C ALA A 104 13.05 3.92 6.23
N GLY A 105 12.56 4.02 5.00
CA GLY A 105 13.28 3.62 3.78
C GLY A 105 13.41 2.11 3.56
N GLY A 106 12.89 1.26 4.47
CA GLY A 106 13.02 -0.19 4.38
C GLY A 106 12.13 -0.86 3.34
N LEU A 107 11.20 -0.15 2.67
CA LEU A 107 10.44 -0.73 1.55
C LEU A 107 11.23 -0.65 0.24
N GLN A 108 12.40 -1.29 0.21
CA GLN A 108 13.33 -1.30 -0.92
C GLN A 108 13.91 -2.70 -1.21
N PRO A 109 14.34 -2.99 -2.46
CA PRO A 109 14.88 -4.30 -2.81
C PRO A 109 16.09 -4.66 -1.94
N GLY A 110 16.21 -5.94 -1.58
CA GLY A 110 17.28 -6.43 -0.70
C GLY A 110 16.97 -6.33 0.79
N THR A 111 15.83 -5.76 1.19
CA THR A 111 15.38 -5.81 2.59
C THR A 111 15.04 -7.25 2.98
N ALA A 112 15.65 -7.72 4.06
CA ALA A 112 15.50 -9.11 4.52
C ALA A 112 14.04 -9.44 4.84
N GLY A 113 13.60 -10.63 4.42
CA GLY A 113 12.23 -11.13 4.62
C GLY A 113 11.16 -10.38 3.83
N ILE A 114 11.53 -9.51 2.88
CA ILE A 114 10.58 -8.77 2.05
C ILE A 114 10.87 -9.02 0.57
N ARG A 115 9.89 -9.57 -0.14
CA ARG A 115 9.91 -9.80 -1.58
C ARG A 115 8.91 -8.88 -2.27
N PHE A 116 9.42 -7.99 -3.13
CA PHE A 116 8.57 -7.08 -3.88
C PHE A 116 8.01 -7.69 -5.16
N VAL A 117 6.71 -7.45 -5.35
CA VAL A 117 5.95 -7.82 -6.54
C VAL A 117 5.78 -6.57 -7.40
N ARG A 118 5.74 -6.73 -8.74
CA ARG A 118 5.58 -5.59 -9.64
C ARG A 118 4.21 -4.95 -9.42
N ALA A 119 4.20 -3.69 -9.01
CA ALA A 119 3.01 -2.84 -8.81
C ALA A 119 2.55 -2.17 -10.13
N ASP A 120 1.50 -1.34 -10.08
CA ASP A 120 0.90 -0.74 -11.29
C ASP A 120 1.86 0.22 -12.01
N LEU A 121 2.70 0.94 -11.26
CA LEU A 121 3.76 1.81 -11.81
C LEU A 121 4.98 1.04 -12.33
N GLY A 122 4.95 -0.29 -12.27
CA GLY A 122 6.06 -1.15 -12.70
C GLY A 122 7.20 -1.27 -11.69
N HIS A 123 7.14 -0.54 -10.57
CA HIS A 123 8.14 -0.60 -9.51
C HIS A 123 8.06 -1.92 -8.70
N ARG A 124 9.21 -2.33 -8.15
CA ARG A 124 9.37 -3.44 -7.21
C ARG A 124 9.95 -2.91 -5.89
N CYS A 125 9.40 -1.82 -5.41
CA CYS A 125 9.81 -1.10 -4.20
C CYS A 125 8.76 -0.04 -3.86
N TYR A 126 9.02 0.73 -2.81
CA TYR A 126 8.22 1.89 -2.46
C TYR A 126 8.17 2.94 -3.58
N ALA A 127 6.94 3.32 -3.95
CA ALA A 127 6.67 4.43 -4.85
C ALA A 127 5.83 5.47 -4.10
N GLY A 128 6.47 6.53 -3.62
CA GLY A 128 5.83 7.53 -2.76
C GLY A 128 4.79 8.39 -3.47
N PRO A 129 3.97 9.14 -2.69
CA PRO A 129 2.97 10.07 -3.20
C PRO A 129 3.51 11.04 -4.25
N ARG A 130 2.81 11.17 -5.37
CA ARG A 130 3.08 12.19 -6.40
C ARG A 130 1.77 12.75 -6.97
N PRO A 131 0.84 13.26 -6.14
CA PRO A 131 -0.42 13.77 -6.64
C PRO A 131 -0.21 14.92 -7.63
N ILE A 132 -1.18 15.16 -8.50
CA ILE A 132 -1.13 16.26 -9.45
C ILE A 132 -1.30 17.57 -8.68
N PRO A 133 -0.44 18.59 -8.86
CA PRO A 133 -0.61 19.87 -8.17
C PRO A 133 -2.00 20.46 -8.38
N GLY A 134 -2.68 20.86 -7.32
CA GLY A 134 -4.02 21.41 -7.33
C GLY A 134 -5.16 20.39 -7.45
N HIS A 135 -4.89 19.07 -7.45
CA HIS A 135 -5.90 18.02 -7.53
C HIS A 135 -6.70 17.83 -6.23
N GLY A 136 -6.13 18.25 -5.11
CA GLY A 136 -6.69 17.99 -3.79
C GLY A 136 -5.87 16.97 -3.01
N LEU A 137 -6.31 16.71 -1.79
CA LEU A 137 -5.78 15.67 -0.92
C LEU A 137 -5.98 14.27 -1.53
N HIS A 138 -4.93 13.45 -1.48
CA HIS A 138 -4.97 12.02 -1.79
C HIS A 138 -4.76 11.20 -0.51
N HIS A 139 -5.46 10.06 -0.42
CA HIS A 139 -5.34 9.06 0.63
C HIS A 139 -4.55 7.85 0.12
N TYR A 140 -3.41 7.60 0.76
CA TYR A 140 -2.55 6.45 0.54
C TYR A 140 -2.79 5.44 1.64
N ARG A 141 -3.38 4.29 1.30
CA ARG A 141 -3.75 3.27 2.28
C ARG A 141 -2.72 2.15 2.28
N PHE A 142 -2.14 1.89 3.45
CA PHE A 142 -1.16 0.86 3.73
C PHE A 142 -1.90 -0.35 4.29
N HIS A 143 -2.28 -1.28 3.42
CA HIS A 143 -2.97 -2.51 3.78
C HIS A 143 -1.98 -3.59 4.16
N VAL A 144 -2.20 -4.21 5.31
CA VAL A 144 -1.49 -5.43 5.74
C VAL A 144 -2.50 -6.56 5.79
N PHE A 145 -2.19 -7.67 5.13
CA PHE A 145 -3.00 -8.88 5.11
C PHE A 145 -2.22 -10.05 5.70
N ALA A 146 -2.85 -10.80 6.60
CA ALA A 146 -2.37 -12.11 7.03
C ALA A 146 -2.91 -13.19 6.10
N ILE A 147 -2.03 -13.96 5.48
CA ILE A 147 -2.37 -15.00 4.49
C ILE A 147 -2.06 -16.38 5.06
N GLU A 148 -3.00 -17.32 4.94
CA GLU A 148 -2.88 -18.68 5.49
C GLU A 148 -2.05 -19.64 4.61
N VAL A 149 -1.77 -19.25 3.36
CA VAL A 149 -0.98 -20.03 2.40
C VAL A 149 0.33 -19.33 2.07
N ALA A 150 1.32 -20.10 1.63
CA ALA A 150 2.53 -19.54 1.06
C ALA A 150 2.25 -19.04 -0.37
N ILE A 151 2.59 -17.78 -0.65
CA ILE A 151 2.59 -17.24 -2.01
C ILE A 151 3.85 -17.72 -2.74
N PRO A 152 3.72 -18.42 -3.88
CA PRO A 152 4.85 -18.91 -4.67
C PRO A 152 5.81 -17.79 -5.13
N ALA A 153 7.08 -18.15 -5.37
CA ALA A 153 8.12 -17.19 -5.76
C ALA A 153 7.88 -16.61 -7.17
N GLU A 154 7.22 -17.38 -8.03
CA GLU A 154 6.90 -17.08 -9.43
C GLU A 154 5.82 -15.99 -9.54
N VAL A 155 5.01 -15.82 -8.48
CA VAL A 155 4.03 -14.74 -8.36
C VAL A 155 4.77 -13.41 -8.31
N SER A 156 4.78 -12.73 -9.45
CA SER A 156 5.66 -11.58 -9.69
C SER A 156 4.93 -10.34 -10.22
N SER A 157 3.60 -10.40 -10.35
CA SER A 157 2.71 -9.27 -10.68
C SER A 157 1.60 -9.08 -9.65
N ALA A 158 1.14 -7.84 -9.45
CA ALA A 158 0.06 -7.54 -8.53
C ALA A 158 -1.22 -8.34 -8.83
N LYS A 159 -1.58 -8.49 -10.12
CA LYS A 159 -2.74 -9.29 -10.55
C LYS A 159 -2.64 -10.75 -10.10
N ALA A 160 -1.47 -11.38 -10.31
CA ALA A 160 -1.25 -12.76 -9.90
C ALA A 160 -1.26 -12.91 -8.37
N LEU A 161 -0.72 -11.93 -7.65
CA LEU A 161 -0.73 -11.93 -6.19
C LEU A 161 -2.15 -11.83 -5.64
N LEU A 162 -2.97 -10.90 -6.15
CA LEU A 162 -4.36 -10.75 -5.75
C LEU A 162 -5.16 -12.04 -5.98
N ALA A 163 -4.94 -12.72 -7.10
CA ALA A 163 -5.54 -14.02 -7.37
C ALA A 163 -5.08 -15.09 -6.37
N ALA A 164 -3.78 -15.15 -6.05
CA ALA A 164 -3.23 -16.11 -5.09
C ALA A 164 -3.67 -15.86 -3.64
N MET A 165 -4.04 -14.62 -3.28
CA MET A 165 -4.55 -14.26 -1.95
C MET A 165 -6.04 -14.49 -1.78
N THR A 166 -6.80 -14.57 -2.89
CA THR A 166 -8.27 -14.59 -2.85
C THR A 166 -8.77 -15.81 -2.09
N GLY A 167 -9.57 -15.58 -1.04
CA GLY A 167 -10.11 -16.65 -0.18
C GLY A 167 -9.14 -17.18 0.88
N HIS A 168 -7.93 -16.63 0.97
CA HIS A 168 -6.88 -17.08 1.91
C HIS A 168 -6.49 -16.03 2.97
N VAL A 169 -7.25 -14.93 3.05
CA VAL A 169 -7.00 -13.84 3.99
C VAL A 169 -7.61 -14.17 5.36
N LEU A 170 -6.77 -14.29 6.38
CA LEU A 170 -7.20 -14.57 7.77
C LEU A 170 -7.61 -13.32 8.52
N ALA A 171 -6.85 -12.24 8.33
CA ALA A 171 -7.05 -10.95 8.97
C ALA A 171 -6.45 -9.84 8.11
N ARG A 172 -6.92 -8.62 8.32
CA ARG A 172 -6.41 -7.43 7.65
C ARG A 172 -6.33 -6.23 8.57
N GLY A 173 -5.55 -5.25 8.16
CA GLY A 173 -5.38 -3.97 8.84
C GLY A 173 -5.01 -2.90 7.83
N THR A 174 -5.34 -1.65 8.14
CA THR A 174 -5.04 -0.52 7.26
C THR A 174 -4.59 0.67 8.09
N LEU A 175 -3.53 1.33 7.62
CA LEU A 175 -3.16 2.69 8.04
C LEU A 175 -3.32 3.60 6.83
N THR A 176 -3.90 4.78 6.97
CA THR A 176 -4.07 5.75 5.89
C THR A 176 -3.22 6.98 6.14
N GLY A 177 -2.35 7.31 5.18
CA GLY A 177 -1.63 8.58 5.16
C GLY A 177 -2.18 9.50 4.08
N THR A 178 -2.06 10.80 4.25
CA THR A 178 -2.52 11.78 3.26
C THR A 178 -1.39 12.61 2.67
N TYR A 179 -1.55 13.05 1.42
CA TYR A 179 -0.60 13.95 0.75
C TYR A 179 -1.33 14.82 -0.30
N GLU A 180 -0.92 16.09 -0.42
CA GLU A 180 -1.44 17.05 -1.41
C GLU A 180 -0.29 17.87 -2.01
N ARG A 181 -0.51 18.45 -3.20
CA ARG A 181 0.42 19.37 -3.89
C ARG A 181 -0.33 20.52 -4.53
#